data_AF-A0A4Q3Z0B2-F1
#
_entry.id   AF-A0A4Q3Z0B2-F1
#
_cell.length_a   1.000
_cell.length_b   1.000
_cell.length_c   1.000
_cell.angle_alpha   90.00
_cell.angle_beta   90.00
_cell.angle_gamma   90.00
#
_symmetry.space_group_name_H-M   'P 1'
#
loop_
_entity.id
_entity.type
_entity.pdbx_description
1 polymer ?
#
loop_
_entity_poly.entity_id
_entity_poly.type
_entity_poly.pdbx_seq_one_letter_code
_entity_poly.pdbx_strand_id
1 'polypeptide(L)'
;MTKNKLTDLNDHLFAQMERLSDESLTPDQIDAEVKRAAAMVGVADQISGNAELQLKAAKLFADHGSSVLPMLPQIGGTKATSET
;
A
#
# COMPACT_ATOMS: atom_id res chain seq x y z
N MET A 1 9.82 -9.25 9.54
CA MET A 1 8.92 -9.27 8.37
C MET A 1 7.75 -8.35 8.70
N THR A 2 7.41 -7.42 7.82
CA THR A 2 6.16 -6.66 7.94
C THR A 2 4.99 -7.65 7.93
N LYS A 3 4.10 -7.54 8.92
CA LYS A 3 2.97 -8.48 9.08
C LYS A 3 1.90 -8.33 8.01
N ASN A 4 1.91 -7.24 7.25
CA ASN A 4 0.86 -6.88 6.30
C ASN A 4 1.44 -6.75 4.88
N LYS A 5 0.73 -7.30 3.90
CA LYS A 5 1.06 -7.34 2.47
C LYS A 5 0.05 -6.52 1.65
N LEU A 6 0.40 -6.23 0.40
CA LEU A 6 -0.51 -5.56 -0.55
C LEU A 6 -1.77 -6.39 -0.83
N THR A 7 -1.65 -7.72 -0.84
CA THR A 7 -2.78 -8.64 -0.95
C THR A 7 -3.77 -8.45 0.20
N ASP A 8 -3.26 -8.29 1.42
CA ASP A 8 -4.10 -8.13 2.62
C ASP A 8 -4.88 -6.81 2.58
N LEU A 9 -4.28 -5.75 2.01
CA LEU A 9 -4.98 -4.50 1.77
C LEU A 9 -6.16 -4.69 0.80
N ASN A 10 -5.96 -5.43 -0.29
CA ASN A 10 -6.99 -5.67 -1.28
C ASN A 10 -8.17 -6.46 -0.68
N ASP A 11 -7.88 -7.50 0.11
CA ASP A 11 -8.89 -8.26 0.84
C ASP A 11 -9.69 -7.37 1.80
N HIS A 12 -9.01 -6.47 2.52
CA HIS A 12 -9.67 -5.52 3.41
C HIS A 12 -10.59 -4.55 2.65
N LEU A 13 -10.18 -4.04 1.49
CA LEU A 13 -11.00 -3.16 0.67
C LEU A 13 -12.25 -3.87 0.15
N PHE A 14 -12.14 -5.12 -0.31
CA PHE A 14 -13.30 -5.92 -0.72
C PHE A 14 -14.25 -6.21 0.44
N ALA A 15 -13.72 -6.58 1.60
CA ALA A 15 -14.55 -6.75 2.80
C ALA A 15 -15.25 -5.45 3.22
N GLN A 16 -14.66 -4.28 2.93
CA GLN A 16 -15.31 -3.00 3.17
C GLN A 16 -16.46 -2.74 2.19
N MET A 17 -16.33 -3.16 0.93
CA MET A 17 -17.42 -3.10 -0.05
C MET A 17 -18.59 -3.99 0.36
N GLU A 18 -18.32 -5.21 0.82
CA GLU A 18 -19.36 -6.12 1.32
C GLU A 18 -20.13 -5.52 2.50
N ARG A 19 -19.42 -4.94 3.48
CA ARG A 19 -20.05 -4.25 4.61
C ARG A 19 -20.94 -3.08 4.16
N LEU A 20 -20.48 -2.26 3.23
CA LEU A 20 -21.28 -1.15 2.70
C LEU A 20 -22.52 -1.60 1.91
N SER A 21 -22.51 -2.82 1.37
CA SER A 21 -23.65 -3.38 0.64
C SER A 21 -24.71 -4.06 1.51
N ASP A 22 -24.49 -4.13 2.83
CA ASP A 22 -25.44 -4.73 3.76
C ASP A 22 -26.70 -3.86 3.90
N GLU A 23 -27.83 -4.35 3.36
CA GLU A 23 -29.13 -3.66 3.36
C GLU A 23 -29.77 -3.57 4.76
N SER A 24 -29.23 -4.28 5.76
CA SER A 24 -29.74 -4.25 7.13
C SER A 24 -29.16 -3.10 7.98
N LEU A 25 -28.22 -2.33 7.43
CA LEU A 25 -27.57 -1.23 8.15
C LEU A 25 -28.52 -0.06 8.42
N THR A 26 -28.41 0.49 9.63
CA THR A 26 -29.06 1.75 9.95
C THR A 26 -28.31 2.94 9.34
N PRO A 27 -28.95 4.12 9.19
CA PRO A 27 -28.28 5.31 8.68
C PRO A 27 -26.97 5.66 9.42
N ASP A 28 -26.95 5.56 10.74
CA ASP A 28 -25.75 5.83 11.55
C ASP A 28 -24.62 4.81 11.29
N GLN A 29 -24.97 3.56 11.03
CA GLN A 29 -24.00 2.51 10.69
C GLN A 29 -23.44 2.71 9.28
N ILE A 30 -24.27 3.12 8.33
CA ILE A 30 -23.82 3.51 6.97
C ILE A 30 -22.81 4.64 7.06
N ASP A 31 -23.10 5.69 7.84
CA ASP A 31 -22.19 6.82 8.04
C ASP A 31 -20.84 6.38 8.64
N ALA A 32 -20.85 5.44 9.58
CA ALA A 32 -19.63 4.87 10.17
C ALA A 32 -18.81 4.09 9.12
N GLU A 33 -19.46 3.26 8.32
CA GLU A 33 -18.79 2.47 7.28
C GLU A 33 -18.30 3.34 6.11
N VAL A 34 -18.97 4.44 5.78
CA VAL A 34 -18.47 5.43 4.80
C VAL A 34 -17.19 6.08 5.30
N LYS A 35 -17.15 6.52 6.57
CA LYS A 35 -15.93 7.11 7.18
C LYS A 35 -14.79 6.09 7.22
N ARG A 36 -15.09 4.84 7.57
CA ARG A 36 -14.11 3.75 7.56
C ARG A 36 -13.56 3.51 6.15
N ALA A 37 -14.43 3.42 5.15
CA ALA A 37 -14.04 3.23 3.76
C ALA A 37 -13.13 4.36 3.25
N ALA A 38 -13.48 5.62 3.54
CA ALA A 38 -12.65 6.76 3.17
C ALA A 38 -11.25 6.69 3.79
N ALA A 39 -11.14 6.32 5.07
CA ALA A 39 -9.85 6.12 5.73
C ALA A 39 -9.04 4.98 5.10
N MET A 40 -9.69 3.87 4.72
CA MET A 40 -9.04 2.74 4.06
C MET A 40 -8.52 3.09 2.68
N VAL A 41 -9.28 3.85 1.89
CA VAL A 41 -8.82 4.37 0.58
C VAL A 41 -7.60 5.26 0.76
N GLY A 42 -7.60 6.17 1.73
CA GLY A 42 -6.45 7.02 2.00
C GLY A 42 -5.18 6.24 2.33
N VAL A 43 -5.29 5.16 3.10
CA VAL A 43 -4.16 4.26 3.38
C VAL A 43 -3.74 3.47 2.13
N ALA A 44 -4.71 3.02 1.33
CA ALA A 44 -4.46 2.27 0.10
C ALA A 44 -3.70 3.11 -0.94
N ASP A 45 -4.03 4.39 -1.06
CA ASP A 45 -3.36 5.32 -1.96
C ASP A 45 -1.88 5.50 -1.58
N GLN A 46 -1.57 5.63 -0.28
CA GLN A 46 -0.19 5.71 0.20
C GLN A 46 0.61 4.44 -0.08
N ILE A 47 -0.01 3.27 0.10
CA ILE A 47 0.62 1.98 -0.19
C ILE A 47 0.90 1.85 -1.69
N SER A 48 -0.06 2.22 -2.53
CA SER A 48 0.07 2.18 -4.00
C SER A 48 1.13 3.16 -4.49
N GLY A 49 1.18 4.36 -3.92
CA GLY A 49 2.24 5.34 -4.19
C GLY A 49 3.63 4.79 -3.87
N ASN A 50 3.80 4.13 -2.73
CA ASN A 50 5.07 3.50 -2.38
C ASN A 50 5.46 2.39 -3.37
N ALA A 51 4.52 1.57 -3.82
CA ALA A 51 4.76 0.54 -4.83
C ALA A 51 5.16 1.15 -6.18
N GLU A 52 4.52 2.25 -6.59
CA GLU A 52 4.88 2.98 -7.81
C GLU A 52 6.30 3.58 -7.72
N LEU A 53 6.67 4.16 -6.59
CA LEU A 53 8.04 4.65 -6.37
C LEU A 53 9.07 3.51 -6.47
N GLN A 54 8.78 2.34 -5.88
CA GLN A 54 9.67 1.17 -6.00
C GLN A 54 9.83 0.72 -7.46
N LEU A 55 8.74 0.70 -8.23
CA LEU A 55 8.80 0.37 -9.65
C LEU A 55 9.62 1.40 -10.45
N LYS A 56 9.47 2.70 -10.16
CA LYS A 56 10.28 3.75 -10.78
C LYS A 56 11.76 3.60 -10.44
N ALA A 57 12.09 3.29 -9.18
CA ALA A 57 13.45 3.01 -8.76
C ALA A 57 14.05 1.79 -9.48
N ALA A 58 13.28 0.72 -9.63
CA ALA A 58 13.70 -0.48 -10.36
C ALA A 58 13.95 -0.20 -11.85
N LYS A 59 13.09 0.60 -12.50
CA LYS A 59 13.29 1.05 -13.89
C LYS A 59 14.55 1.89 -14.04
N LEU A 60 14.76 2.87 -13.15
CA LEU A 60 15.95 3.72 -13.19
C LEU A 60 17.24 2.90 -13.03
N PHE A 61 17.22 1.89 -12.13
CA PHE A 61 18.33 0.96 -11.99
C PHE A 61 18.55 0.10 -13.23
N ALA A 62 17.48 -0.39 -13.87
CA ALA A 62 17.59 -1.16 -15.11
C ALA A 62 18.22 -0.33 -16.25
N ASP A 63 17.88 0.96 -16.33
CA ASP A 63 18.34 1.85 -17.40
C ASP A 63 19.77 2.37 -17.18
N HIS A 64 20.18 2.63 -15.92
CA HIS A 64 21.45 3.30 -15.59
C HIS A 64 22.43 2.44 -14.76
N GLY A 65 22.03 1.22 -14.41
CA GLY A 65 22.82 0.30 -13.59
C GLY A 65 23.03 0.80 -12.15
N SER A 66 24.10 0.33 -11.50
CA SER A 66 24.39 0.61 -10.10
C SER A 66 24.77 2.06 -9.80
N SER A 67 25.05 2.88 -10.83
CA SER A 67 25.43 4.29 -10.68
C SER A 67 24.34 5.16 -10.02
N VAL A 68 23.06 4.77 -10.18
CA VAL A 68 21.92 5.52 -9.62
C VAL A 68 21.56 5.10 -8.19
N LEU A 69 22.13 4.02 -7.67
CA LEU A 69 21.81 3.50 -6.33
C LEU A 69 21.94 4.56 -5.21
N PRO A 70 22.95 5.46 -5.19
CA PRO A 70 23.06 6.49 -4.16
C PRO A 70 21.91 7.51 -4.20
N MET A 71 21.21 7.62 -5.32
CA MET A 71 20.11 8.57 -5.54
C MET A 71 18.73 7.93 -5.38
N LEU A 72 18.65 6.60 -5.24
CA LEU A 72 17.37 5.91 -5.10
C LEU A 72 16.83 6.05 -3.66
N PRO A 73 15.54 6.35 -3.48
CA PRO A 73 14.92 6.40 -2.17
C PRO A 73 14.96 5.01 -1.51
N GLN A 74 15.32 4.96 -0.21
CA GLN A 74 15.27 3.72 0.56
C GLN A 74 13.82 3.41 0.98
N ILE A 75 13.10 2.67 0.15
CA ILE A 75 11.69 2.32 0.41
C ILE A 75 11.60 0.86 0.88
N GLY A 76 11.35 0.67 2.18
CA GLY A 76 10.85 -0.59 2.75
C GLY A 76 11.83 -1.77 2.72
N GLY A 77 12.64 -1.89 3.78
CA GLY A 77 13.37 -3.12 4.14
C GLY A 77 14.80 -3.18 3.59
N THR A 78 15.71 -2.48 4.26
CA THR A 78 17.15 -2.65 4.12
C THR A 78 17.53 -4.11 4.41
N LYS A 79 17.71 -4.90 3.34
CA LYS A 79 18.60 -6.06 3.34
C LYS A 79 19.61 -5.86 2.22
N ALA A 80 20.49 -4.91 2.43
CA ALA A 80 21.79 -4.90 1.78
C ALA A 80 22.78 -4.36 2.80
N THR A 81 23.96 -5.00 2.83
CA THR A 81 25.14 -4.76 3.68
C THR A 81 25.07 -5.22 5.14
N SER A 82 25.16 -6.54 5.33
CA SER A 82 26.11 -7.10 6.29
C SER A 82 26.95 -8.13 5.53
N GLU A 83 27.91 -7.65 4.76
CA GLU A 83 29.07 -8.46 4.38
C GLU A 83 30.04 -8.43 5.56
N THR A 84 30.16 -9.58 6.22
CA THR A 84 31.34 -10.27 6.81
C THR A 84 30.87 -11.20 7.92
#